data_AF-A0A5N5UK44-F1
#
_entry.id   AF-A0A5N5UK44-F1
#
_cell.length_a   1.000
_cell.length_b   1.000
_cell.length_c   1.000
_cell.angle_alpha   90.00
_cell.angle_beta   90.00
_cell.angle_gamma   90.00
#
_symmetry.space_group_name_H-M   'P 1'
#
loop_
_entity.id
_entity.type
_entity.pdbx_description
1 polymer ?
#
loop_
_entity_poly.entity_id
_entity_poly.type
_entity_poly.pdbx_seq_one_letter_code
_entity_poly.pdbx_strand_id
1 'polypeptide(L)'
;MNSPTDSPRSGMPDLEGRAARGGLWAAGETALVRGLELVRYVAIARLLVPSQIGLFTFGIITLSVVKQFSNLGIDAAIIAQDGDIDRQLDAAFSLQIVRSLVLASLLYVAAPIPAAVFGDESVVRLVRLIAIIPLIDTVENPATVVFEKELNFRRRSLFRVSGVLANAAVSIGLAYRFRSVDALVAGVIAGAAVHTVVSHLLTDHSPFPSFDIEQMRTLFDYGKWLTGSSIVSWIYREGDDALVGAVVGSAGLAYYRSAFQFGQAPQSELTGVVSEVAFPTYAQVKDDAHALLVGYRRTLGVAVTAVFPAAAGTALVAPVFVPVVLGPGWEPTIRPLQIIALAAVGHAVAATAGSLWQALDRPDLSTKTQTLSMVVLAVTAVPATLEYGVVGTAAAVTVTAFVVAPVRILLVARLLDTSIVSLLTPVAGPALATLLMAAAVAPTVTALPTTLLGLLGSIGVGVVVYGVAILVLDVTRLDTLDPVRELLDALT
;
A
#
# COMPACT_ATOMS: atom_id res chain seq x y z
N MET A 1 17.31 54.97 -19.86
CA MET A 1 17.97 53.68 -19.62
C MET A 1 18.61 53.73 -18.26
N ASN A 2 17.96 53.17 -17.24
CA ASN A 2 18.56 52.82 -15.96
C ASN A 2 17.79 51.58 -15.46
N SER A 3 18.55 50.50 -15.29
CA SER A 3 18.12 49.15 -14.96
C SER A 3 17.47 49.10 -13.57
N PRO A 4 16.43 48.26 -13.35
CA PRO A 4 15.92 48.03 -12.01
C PRO A 4 16.84 47.08 -11.24
N THR A 5 17.24 47.52 -10.06
CA THR A 5 18.05 46.80 -9.07
C THR A 5 17.24 45.69 -8.38
N ASP A 6 17.92 44.56 -8.20
CA ASP A 6 17.60 43.36 -7.43
C ASP A 6 16.52 43.49 -6.34
N SER A 7 15.45 42.71 -6.50
CA SER A 7 14.63 42.24 -5.39
C SER A 7 15.35 41.10 -4.65
N PRO A 8 15.50 41.14 -3.31
CA PRO A 8 16.21 40.10 -2.59
C PRO A 8 15.40 38.80 -2.56
N ARG A 9 15.96 37.73 -3.15
CA ARG A 9 15.55 36.33 -2.96
C ARG A 9 15.75 35.94 -1.48
N SER A 10 14.81 36.31 -0.63
CA SER A 10 14.75 35.92 0.78
C SER A 10 13.49 35.10 1.01
N GLY A 11 13.63 33.77 1.00
CA GLY A 11 12.50 32.84 1.17
C GLY A 11 12.85 31.35 1.09
N MET A 12 14.03 30.98 0.59
CA MET A 12 14.46 29.59 0.45
C MET A 12 14.73 28.82 1.77
N PRO A 13 15.21 29.43 2.88
CA PRO A 13 15.49 28.67 4.12
C PRO A 13 14.24 28.14 4.86
N ASP A 14 13.07 28.75 4.66
CA ASP A 14 11.84 28.40 5.40
C ASP A 14 11.02 27.28 4.72
N LEU A 15 11.24 27.06 3.42
CA LEU A 15 10.55 25.99 2.67
C LEU A 15 11.13 24.61 2.99
N GLU A 16 12.46 24.48 3.09
CA GLU A 16 13.12 23.22 3.44
C GLU A 16 12.75 22.76 4.87
N GLY A 17 12.76 23.69 5.82
CA GLY A 17 12.36 23.43 7.21
C GLY A 17 10.86 23.13 7.38
N ARG A 18 9.99 23.66 6.50
CA ARG A 18 8.56 23.31 6.47
C ARG A 18 8.32 21.97 5.79
N ALA A 19 9.05 21.65 4.72
CA ALA A 19 8.98 20.37 4.03
C ALA A 19 9.46 19.20 4.91
N ALA A 20 10.58 19.34 5.61
CA ALA A 20 11.11 18.32 6.50
C ALA A 20 10.19 18.05 7.72
N ARG A 21 9.69 19.11 8.35
CA ARG A 21 8.67 18.98 9.42
C ARG A 21 7.37 18.36 8.87
N GLY A 22 7.00 18.72 7.64
CA GLY A 22 5.87 18.16 6.93
C GLY A 22 5.97 16.66 6.68
N GLY A 23 7.14 16.19 6.23
CA GLY A 23 7.44 14.78 6.02
C GLY A 23 7.32 13.95 7.31
N LEU A 24 7.88 14.45 8.42
CA LEU A 24 7.74 13.79 9.73
C LEU A 24 6.28 13.68 10.19
N TRP A 25 5.48 14.72 9.97
CA TRP A 25 4.04 14.69 10.25
C TRP A 25 3.29 13.69 9.37
N ALA A 26 3.60 13.66 8.07
CA ALA A 26 2.99 12.71 7.13
C ALA A 26 3.36 11.26 7.44
N ALA A 27 4.60 11.00 7.85
CA ALA A 27 5.05 9.69 8.31
C ALA A 27 4.33 9.27 9.59
N GLY A 28 4.24 10.17 10.59
CA GLY A 28 3.51 9.92 11.83
C GLY A 28 2.01 9.68 11.61
N GLU A 29 1.38 10.45 10.73
CA GLU A 29 -0.01 10.26 10.29
C GLU A 29 -0.20 8.88 9.66
N THR A 30 0.67 8.51 8.72
CA THR A 30 0.59 7.23 8.02
C THR A 30 0.75 6.06 8.98
N ALA A 31 1.71 6.14 9.91
CA ALA A 31 1.89 5.13 10.95
C ALA A 31 0.66 5.01 11.86
N LEU A 32 0.06 6.14 12.26
CA LEU A 32 -1.16 6.16 13.07
C LEU A 32 -2.34 5.51 12.34
N VAL A 33 -2.57 5.88 11.09
CA VAL A 33 -3.66 5.33 10.27
C VAL A 33 -3.48 3.83 10.08
N ARG A 34 -2.28 3.38 9.67
CA ARG A 34 -1.99 1.94 9.51
C ARG A 34 -2.14 1.17 10.81
N GLY A 35 -1.70 1.75 11.93
CA GLY A 35 -1.89 1.17 13.27
C GLY A 35 -3.37 1.01 13.63
N LEU A 36 -4.19 2.03 13.40
CA LEU A 36 -5.64 1.98 13.63
C LEU A 36 -6.32 0.94 12.73
N GLU A 37 -5.93 0.87 11.46
CA GLU A 37 -6.45 -0.12 10.51
C GLU A 37 -6.07 -1.54 10.89
N LEU A 38 -4.84 -1.76 11.36
CA LEU A 38 -4.38 -3.06 11.86
C LEU A 38 -5.15 -3.48 13.11
N VAL A 39 -5.31 -2.58 14.07
CA VAL A 39 -6.11 -2.82 15.29
C VAL A 39 -7.55 -3.14 14.92
N ARG A 40 -8.15 -2.37 14.00
CA ARG A 40 -9.49 -2.64 13.48
C ARG A 40 -9.57 -4.01 12.84
N TYR A 41 -8.61 -4.35 11.97
CA TYR A 41 -8.58 -5.61 11.26
C TYR A 41 -8.53 -6.79 12.24
N VAL A 42 -7.62 -6.78 13.20
CA VAL A 42 -7.46 -7.84 14.21
C VAL A 42 -8.70 -7.94 15.11
N ALA A 43 -9.25 -6.80 15.54
CA ALA A 43 -10.48 -6.79 16.34
C ALA A 43 -11.66 -7.41 15.58
N ILE A 44 -11.87 -7.00 14.33
CA ILE A 44 -12.93 -7.56 13.48
C ILE A 44 -12.69 -9.04 13.18
N ALA A 45 -11.46 -9.45 12.92
CA ALA A 45 -11.12 -10.85 12.66
C ALA A 45 -11.47 -11.78 13.83
N ARG A 46 -11.40 -11.27 15.07
CA ARG A 46 -11.82 -12.00 16.28
C ARG A 46 -13.32 -11.95 16.54
N LEU A 47 -14.02 -10.97 15.98
CA LEU A 47 -15.44 -10.76 16.21
C LEU A 47 -16.31 -11.44 15.16
N LEU A 48 -15.86 -11.46 13.91
CA LEU A 48 -16.60 -11.98 12.76
C LEU A 48 -15.93 -13.21 12.17
N VAL A 49 -16.72 -14.04 11.50
CA VAL A 49 -16.20 -15.19 10.75
C VAL A 49 -15.58 -14.73 9.42
N PRO A 50 -14.58 -15.45 8.88
CA PRO A 50 -13.89 -15.07 7.64
C PRO A 50 -14.81 -14.83 6.45
N SER A 51 -15.89 -15.62 6.30
CA SER A 51 -16.86 -15.44 5.20
C SER A 51 -17.57 -14.09 5.23
N GLN A 52 -17.87 -13.54 6.41
CA GLN A 52 -18.47 -12.20 6.53
C GLN A 52 -17.48 -11.11 6.10
N ILE A 53 -16.22 -11.22 6.51
CA ILE A 53 -15.16 -10.27 6.13
C ILE A 53 -14.88 -10.35 4.63
N GLY A 54 -14.89 -11.55 4.07
CA GLY A 54 -14.71 -11.78 2.64
C GLY A 54 -15.85 -11.21 1.80
N LEU A 55 -17.09 -11.39 2.24
CA LEU A 55 -18.27 -10.79 1.61
C LEU A 55 -18.15 -9.26 1.59
N PHE A 56 -17.80 -8.65 2.74
CA PHE A 56 -17.54 -7.22 2.84
C PHE A 56 -16.41 -6.78 1.90
N THR A 57 -15.30 -7.51 1.90
CA THR A 57 -14.13 -7.24 1.06
C THR A 57 -14.50 -7.24 -0.42
N PHE A 58 -15.28 -8.23 -0.86
CA PHE A 58 -15.75 -8.30 -2.24
C PHE A 58 -16.67 -7.12 -2.62
N GLY A 59 -17.54 -6.71 -1.70
CA GLY A 59 -18.35 -5.49 -1.85
C GLY A 59 -17.50 -4.23 -2.00
N ILE A 60 -16.44 -4.09 -1.20
CA ILE A 60 -15.48 -2.98 -1.31
C ILE A 60 -14.69 -3.05 -2.61
N ILE A 61 -14.24 -4.23 -3.06
CA ILE A 61 -13.59 -4.41 -4.37
C ILE A 61 -14.53 -3.93 -5.49
N THR A 62 -15.81 -4.30 -5.42
CA THR A 62 -16.82 -3.87 -6.39
C THR A 62 -16.98 -2.34 -6.41
N LEU A 63 -17.04 -1.70 -5.24
CA LEU A 63 -17.02 -0.23 -5.12
C LEU A 63 -15.73 0.35 -5.72
N SER A 64 -14.58 -0.24 -5.43
CA SER A 64 -13.27 0.21 -5.89
C SER A 64 -13.16 0.16 -7.42
N VAL A 65 -13.66 -0.89 -8.07
CA VAL A 65 -13.76 -0.97 -9.54
C VAL A 65 -14.49 0.26 -10.08
N VAL A 66 -15.71 0.50 -9.59
CA VAL A 66 -16.58 1.57 -10.09
C VAL A 66 -15.97 2.94 -9.81
N LYS A 67 -15.39 3.16 -8.62
CA LYS A 67 -14.64 4.38 -8.28
C LYS A 67 -13.43 4.57 -9.19
N GLN A 68 -12.75 3.50 -9.59
CA GLN A 68 -11.54 3.57 -10.40
C GLN A 68 -11.83 4.01 -11.84
N PHE A 69 -12.89 3.48 -12.46
CA PHE A 69 -13.32 3.88 -13.81
C PHE A 69 -13.85 5.32 -13.87
N SER A 70 -14.17 5.91 -12.72
CA SER A 70 -14.66 7.29 -12.62
C SER A 70 -13.65 8.25 -12.00
N ASN A 71 -12.40 7.83 -11.75
CA ASN A 71 -11.40 8.74 -11.22
C ASN A 71 -11.01 9.77 -12.29
N LEU A 72 -11.61 10.95 -12.20
CA LEU A 72 -11.43 12.06 -13.15
C LEU A 72 -10.16 12.88 -12.89
N GLY A 73 -9.29 12.46 -11.97
CA GLY A 73 -8.04 13.17 -11.66
C GLY A 73 -8.22 14.63 -11.21
N ILE A 74 -9.41 14.95 -10.69
CA ILE A 74 -9.81 16.33 -10.32
C ILE A 74 -8.86 16.89 -9.26
N ASP A 75 -8.60 16.13 -8.20
CA ASP A 75 -7.72 16.55 -7.11
C ASP A 75 -6.31 16.89 -7.62
N ALA A 76 -5.76 16.01 -8.47
CA ALA A 76 -4.44 16.22 -9.08
C ALA A 76 -4.42 17.45 -10.00
N ALA A 77 -5.51 17.71 -10.73
CA ALA A 77 -5.64 18.88 -11.57
C ALA A 77 -5.66 20.18 -10.75
N ILE A 78 -6.40 20.20 -9.63
CA ILE A 78 -6.46 21.36 -8.72
C ILE A 78 -5.11 21.62 -8.06
N ILE A 79 -4.38 20.58 -7.67
CA ILE A 79 -3.03 20.72 -7.09
C ILE A 79 -2.06 21.28 -8.13
N ALA A 80 -2.11 20.78 -9.37
CA ALA A 80 -1.15 21.11 -10.42
C ALA A 80 -1.40 22.45 -11.12
N GLN A 81 -2.65 22.92 -11.18
CA GLN A 81 -3.00 24.14 -11.92
C GLN A 81 -2.97 25.37 -11.01
N ASP A 82 -2.31 26.43 -11.47
CA ASP A 82 -2.47 27.77 -10.91
C ASP A 82 -3.76 28.40 -11.45
N GLY A 83 -4.43 29.23 -10.66
CA GLY A 83 -5.65 29.92 -11.07
C GLY A 83 -6.58 30.27 -9.92
N ASP A 84 -7.81 30.63 -10.28
CA ASP A 84 -8.90 30.89 -9.32
C ASP A 84 -9.32 29.56 -8.67
N ILE A 85 -8.82 29.36 -7.45
CA ILE A 85 -9.04 28.12 -6.70
C ILE A 85 -10.51 27.92 -6.36
N ASP A 86 -11.24 28.98 -6.02
CA ASP A 86 -12.66 28.88 -5.62
C ASP A 86 -13.51 28.44 -6.81
N ARG A 87 -13.25 29.01 -8.00
CA ARG A 87 -13.90 28.59 -9.26
C ARG A 87 -13.59 27.14 -9.61
N GLN A 88 -12.35 26.69 -9.39
CA GLN A 88 -11.96 25.29 -9.59
C GLN A 88 -12.68 24.35 -8.61
N LEU A 89 -12.79 24.74 -7.34
CA LEU A 89 -13.44 23.98 -6.28
C LEU A 89 -14.95 23.86 -6.51
N ASP A 90 -15.62 24.92 -6.95
CA ASP A 90 -17.05 24.90 -7.29
C ASP A 90 -17.36 24.02 -8.50
N ALA A 91 -16.50 24.05 -9.54
CA ALA A 91 -16.60 23.16 -10.69
C ALA A 91 -16.32 21.69 -10.31
N ALA A 92 -15.34 21.47 -9.43
CA ALA A 92 -15.03 20.15 -8.88
C ALA A 92 -16.19 19.58 -8.07
N PHE A 93 -16.85 20.41 -7.26
CA PHE A 93 -18.02 20.01 -6.48
C PHE A 93 -19.17 19.53 -7.38
N SER A 94 -19.48 20.27 -8.45
CA SER A 94 -20.48 19.83 -9.44
C SER A 94 -20.12 18.50 -10.11
N LEU A 95 -18.86 18.33 -10.51
CA LEU A 95 -18.38 17.07 -11.09
C LEU A 95 -18.49 15.91 -10.09
N GLN A 96 -18.17 16.15 -8.82
CA GLN A 96 -18.27 15.17 -7.75
C GLN A 96 -19.71 14.74 -7.50
N ILE A 97 -20.67 15.68 -7.46
CA ILE A 97 -22.10 15.37 -7.32
C ILE A 97 -22.56 14.45 -8.47
N VAL A 98 -22.30 14.84 -9.72
CA VAL A 98 -22.70 14.05 -10.90
C VAL A 98 -22.05 12.67 -10.87
N ARG A 99 -20.73 12.62 -10.62
CA ARG A 99 -19.98 11.37 -10.51
C ARG A 99 -20.60 10.46 -9.47
N SER A 100 -20.74 10.92 -8.23
CA SER A 100 -21.22 10.12 -7.12
C SER A 100 -22.64 9.59 -7.33
N LEU A 101 -23.54 10.38 -7.92
CA LEU A 101 -24.88 9.92 -8.29
C LEU A 101 -24.83 8.80 -9.34
N VAL A 102 -23.95 8.93 -10.35
CA VAL A 102 -23.73 7.88 -11.36
C VAL A 102 -23.17 6.62 -10.72
N LEU A 103 -22.17 6.72 -9.83
CA LEU A 103 -21.58 5.56 -9.15
C LEU A 103 -22.58 4.85 -8.25
N ALA A 104 -23.33 5.59 -7.44
CA ALA A 104 -24.36 5.03 -6.58
C ALA A 104 -25.43 4.31 -7.39
N SER A 105 -25.89 4.92 -8.48
CA SER A 105 -26.89 4.33 -9.38
C SER A 105 -26.36 3.07 -10.06
N LEU A 106 -25.12 3.12 -10.57
CA LEU A 106 -24.47 1.99 -11.21
C LEU A 106 -24.32 0.82 -10.22
N LEU A 107 -23.81 1.07 -9.02
CA LEU A 107 -23.66 0.04 -7.99
C LEU A 107 -24.99 -0.57 -7.58
N TYR A 108 -26.02 0.26 -7.39
CA TYR A 108 -27.33 -0.21 -6.96
C TYR A 108 -28.02 -1.10 -8.00
N VAL A 109 -27.99 -0.68 -9.27
CA VAL A 109 -28.59 -1.38 -10.40
C VAL A 109 -27.76 -2.61 -10.80
N ALA A 110 -26.44 -2.47 -10.86
CA ALA A 110 -25.53 -3.54 -11.27
C ALA A 110 -25.20 -4.54 -10.16
N ALA A 111 -25.68 -4.35 -8.91
CA ALA A 111 -25.45 -5.26 -7.78
C ALA A 111 -25.70 -6.76 -8.04
N PRO A 112 -26.62 -7.19 -8.93
CA PRO A 112 -26.76 -8.61 -9.29
C PRO A 112 -25.57 -9.20 -10.06
N ILE A 113 -24.81 -8.38 -10.81
CA ILE A 113 -23.64 -8.82 -11.58
C ILE A 113 -22.54 -9.39 -10.67
N PRO A 114 -22.02 -8.66 -9.66
CA PRO A 114 -21.02 -9.20 -8.75
C PRO A 114 -21.56 -10.40 -7.96
N ALA A 115 -22.85 -10.43 -7.63
CA ALA A 115 -23.47 -11.59 -6.97
C ALA A 115 -23.44 -12.85 -7.84
N ALA A 116 -23.71 -12.72 -9.14
CA ALA A 116 -23.63 -13.83 -10.09
C ALA A 116 -22.19 -14.33 -10.28
N VAL A 117 -21.20 -13.41 -10.29
CA VAL A 117 -19.78 -13.76 -10.38
C VAL A 117 -19.28 -14.45 -9.11
N PHE A 118 -19.76 -14.00 -7.95
CA PHE A 118 -19.32 -14.51 -6.65
C PHE A 118 -20.08 -15.75 -6.19
N GLY A 119 -21.27 -16.01 -6.75
CA GLY A 119 -22.11 -17.15 -6.39
C GLY A 119 -22.87 -17.00 -5.06
N ASP A 120 -23.08 -15.78 -4.56
CA ASP A 120 -23.78 -15.51 -3.31
C ASP A 120 -24.73 -14.31 -3.44
N GLU A 121 -26.03 -14.53 -3.27
CA GLU A 121 -27.06 -13.48 -3.38
C GLU A 121 -26.96 -12.43 -2.27
N SER A 122 -26.34 -12.75 -1.12
CA SER A 122 -26.13 -11.78 -0.04
C SER A 122 -25.26 -10.59 -0.45
N VAL A 123 -24.43 -10.77 -1.50
CA VAL A 123 -23.65 -9.70 -2.16
C VAL A 123 -24.56 -8.58 -2.66
N VAL A 124 -25.75 -8.90 -3.18
CA VAL A 124 -26.66 -7.88 -3.76
C VAL A 124 -27.07 -6.86 -2.70
N ARG A 125 -27.52 -7.35 -1.53
CA ARG A 125 -27.90 -6.47 -0.41
C ARG A 125 -26.70 -5.65 0.05
N LEU A 126 -25.54 -6.28 0.20
CA LEU A 126 -24.34 -5.62 0.69
C LEU A 126 -23.86 -4.52 -0.26
N VAL A 127 -23.76 -4.80 -1.56
CA VAL A 127 -23.34 -3.83 -2.58
C VAL A 127 -24.32 -2.66 -2.66
N ARG A 128 -25.62 -2.91 -2.53
CA ARG A 128 -26.63 -1.84 -2.45
C ARG A 128 -26.48 -0.95 -1.22
N LEU A 129 -26.10 -1.51 -0.07
CA LEU A 129 -25.78 -0.70 1.13
C LEU A 129 -24.48 0.10 0.92
N ILE A 130 -23.47 -0.50 0.30
CA ILE A 130 -22.21 0.17 -0.04
C ILE A 130 -22.42 1.30 -1.06
N ALA A 131 -23.43 1.22 -1.93
CA ALA A 131 -23.80 2.28 -2.86
C ALA A 131 -24.22 3.60 -2.18
N ILE A 132 -24.51 3.58 -0.86
CA ILE A 132 -24.75 4.79 -0.06
C ILE A 132 -23.46 5.60 0.11
N ILE A 133 -22.28 4.96 0.11
CA ILE A 133 -21.00 5.63 0.36
C ILE A 133 -20.75 6.74 -0.68
N PRO A 134 -20.81 6.50 -2.01
CA PRO A 134 -20.71 7.58 -2.99
C PRO A 134 -21.72 8.71 -2.76
N LEU A 135 -22.94 8.42 -2.30
CA LEU A 135 -23.94 9.46 -2.02
C LEU A 135 -23.49 10.37 -0.86
N ILE A 136 -22.85 9.83 0.16
CA ILE A 136 -22.25 10.62 1.24
C ILE A 136 -21.06 11.42 0.69
N ASP A 137 -20.25 10.82 -0.17
CA ASP A 137 -19.14 11.51 -0.83
C ASP A 137 -19.63 12.70 -1.71
N THR A 138 -20.93 12.80 -2.09
CA THR A 138 -21.46 13.95 -2.87
C THR A 138 -21.38 15.28 -2.13
N VAL A 139 -21.50 15.23 -0.80
CA VAL A 139 -21.55 16.41 0.06
C VAL A 139 -20.22 16.65 0.74
N GLU A 140 -19.17 15.91 0.43
CA GLU A 140 -17.82 16.21 0.91
C GLU A 140 -17.29 17.49 0.25
N ASN A 141 -16.60 18.34 1.02
CA ASN A 141 -16.07 19.60 0.51
C ASN A 141 -14.76 19.34 -0.28
N PRO A 142 -14.68 19.66 -1.60
CA PRO A 142 -13.48 19.43 -2.39
C PRO A 142 -12.30 20.30 -1.94
N ALA A 143 -12.53 21.36 -1.14
CA ALA A 143 -11.48 22.22 -0.61
C ALA A 143 -10.49 21.48 0.31
N THR A 144 -10.77 20.25 0.72
CA THR A 144 -9.81 19.40 1.44
C THR A 144 -8.54 19.14 0.63
N VAL A 145 -8.60 19.17 -0.71
CA VAL A 145 -7.43 19.05 -1.60
C VAL A 145 -6.43 20.20 -1.39
N VAL A 146 -6.91 21.37 -0.97
CA VAL A 146 -6.07 22.54 -0.71
C VAL A 146 -5.10 22.27 0.45
N PHE A 147 -5.44 21.39 1.39
CA PHE A 147 -4.53 21.00 2.47
C PHE A 147 -3.26 20.34 1.93
N GLU A 148 -3.36 19.59 0.83
CA GLU A 148 -2.20 19.00 0.16
C GLU A 148 -1.46 20.03 -0.68
N LYS A 149 -2.17 20.90 -1.41
CA LYS A 149 -1.58 21.99 -2.19
C LYS A 149 -0.77 22.97 -1.33
N GLU A 150 -1.27 23.30 -0.15
CA GLU A 150 -0.63 24.21 0.81
C GLU A 150 0.34 23.52 1.79
N LEU A 151 0.51 22.20 1.69
CA LEU A 151 1.33 21.40 2.61
C LEU A 151 0.89 21.54 4.08
N ASN A 152 -0.42 21.67 4.31
CA ASN A 152 -1.03 21.75 5.64
C ASN A 152 -1.29 20.35 6.21
N PHE A 153 -0.20 19.66 6.58
CA PHE A 153 -0.25 18.29 7.10
C PHE A 153 -1.11 18.13 8.35
N ARG A 154 -1.26 19.18 9.17
CA ARG A 154 -2.11 19.12 10.37
C ARG A 154 -3.59 18.99 10.02
N ARG A 155 -4.10 19.83 9.10
CA ARG A 155 -5.50 19.76 8.65
C ARG A 155 -5.74 18.45 7.88
N ARG A 156 -4.81 18.05 7.01
CA ARG A 156 -4.84 16.76 6.29
C ARG A 156 -4.90 15.56 7.24
N SER A 157 -4.04 15.53 8.25
CA SER A 157 -3.96 14.45 9.24
C SER A 157 -5.23 14.35 10.06
N LEU A 158 -5.74 15.49 10.57
CA LEU A 158 -7.00 15.52 11.31
C LEU A 158 -8.17 14.99 10.46
N PHE A 159 -8.25 15.43 9.20
CA PHE A 159 -9.25 14.95 8.25
C PHE A 159 -9.18 13.43 8.10
N ARG A 160 -8.03 12.88 7.71
CA ARG A 160 -7.86 11.43 7.46
C ARG A 160 -8.03 10.57 8.71
N VAL A 161 -7.46 10.98 9.84
CA VAL A 161 -7.53 10.21 11.09
C VAL A 161 -8.96 10.16 11.63
N SER A 162 -9.74 11.24 11.47
CA SER A 162 -11.11 11.31 11.98
C SER A 162 -12.04 10.24 11.38
N GLY A 163 -12.02 10.03 10.06
CA GLY A 163 -12.86 9.01 9.44
C GLY A 163 -12.36 7.59 9.66
N VAL A 164 -11.04 7.37 9.72
CA VAL A 164 -10.46 6.07 10.07
C VAL A 164 -10.87 5.66 11.48
N LEU A 165 -10.80 6.60 12.43
CA LEU A 165 -11.21 6.38 13.81
C LEU A 165 -12.72 6.12 13.92
N ALA A 166 -13.55 6.91 13.22
CA ALA A 166 -15.00 6.71 13.19
C ALA A 166 -15.37 5.34 12.61
N ASN A 167 -14.73 4.95 11.51
CA ASN A 167 -14.89 3.63 10.91
C ASN A 167 -14.50 2.52 11.88
N ALA A 168 -13.32 2.61 12.51
CA ALA A 168 -12.87 1.62 13.48
C ALA A 168 -13.81 1.54 14.70
N ALA A 169 -14.18 2.67 15.30
CA ALA A 169 -15.04 2.70 16.48
C ALA A 169 -16.43 2.11 16.20
N VAL A 170 -17.08 2.52 15.10
CA VAL A 170 -18.43 2.04 14.76
C VAL A 170 -18.40 0.58 14.31
N SER A 171 -17.45 0.19 13.46
CA SER A 171 -17.35 -1.21 13.01
C SER A 171 -17.07 -2.17 14.17
N ILE A 172 -16.12 -1.86 15.04
CA ILE A 172 -15.80 -2.71 16.20
C ILE A 172 -16.97 -2.73 17.20
N GLY A 173 -17.54 -1.56 17.53
CA GLY A 173 -18.65 -1.46 18.47
C GLY A 173 -19.88 -2.24 18.03
N LEU A 174 -20.28 -2.10 16.77
CA LEU A 174 -21.42 -2.84 16.21
C LEU A 174 -21.09 -4.33 16.00
N ALA A 175 -19.88 -4.68 15.57
CA ALA A 175 -19.48 -6.08 15.42
C ALA A 175 -19.47 -6.80 16.77
N TYR A 176 -19.03 -6.12 17.84
CA TYR A 176 -19.07 -6.65 19.19
C TYR A 176 -20.49 -7.02 19.63
N ARG A 177 -21.47 -6.14 19.35
CA ARG A 177 -22.87 -6.31 19.77
C ARG A 177 -23.68 -7.25 18.88
N PHE A 178 -23.48 -7.18 17.56
CA PHE A 178 -24.36 -7.79 16.55
C PHE A 178 -23.72 -8.92 15.75
N ARG A 179 -22.38 -9.03 15.75
CA ARG A 179 -21.65 -10.11 15.05
C ARG A 179 -22.05 -10.27 13.57
N SER A 180 -22.32 -9.15 12.91
CA SER A 180 -22.83 -9.09 11.54
C SER A 180 -21.87 -8.31 10.63
N VAL A 181 -21.85 -8.70 9.35
CA VAL A 181 -21.17 -7.99 8.27
C VAL A 181 -21.66 -6.53 8.12
N ASP A 182 -22.92 -6.28 8.50
CA ASP A 182 -23.53 -4.95 8.46
C ASP A 182 -22.76 -3.94 9.35
N ALA A 183 -22.06 -4.41 10.39
CA ALA A 183 -21.20 -3.57 11.21
C ALA A 183 -20.04 -2.95 10.42
N LEU A 184 -19.47 -3.69 9.46
CA LEU A 184 -18.37 -3.21 8.62
C LEU A 184 -18.87 -2.13 7.66
N VAL A 185 -20.03 -2.34 7.04
CA VAL A 185 -20.64 -1.35 6.15
C VAL A 185 -21.01 -0.08 6.93
N ALA A 186 -21.63 -0.23 8.10
CA ALA A 186 -21.94 0.89 8.98
C ALA A 186 -20.68 1.66 9.42
N GLY A 187 -19.57 0.97 9.66
CA GLY A 187 -18.27 1.61 9.93
C GLY A 187 -17.79 2.47 8.77
N VAL A 188 -17.80 1.95 7.54
CA VAL A 188 -17.39 2.75 6.36
C VAL A 188 -18.32 3.94 6.13
N ILE A 189 -19.64 3.74 6.27
CA ILE A 189 -20.64 4.82 6.18
C ILE A 189 -20.37 5.90 7.23
N ALA A 190 -20.09 5.52 8.48
CA ALA A 190 -19.77 6.45 9.55
C ALA A 190 -18.45 7.20 9.28
N GLY A 191 -17.43 6.51 8.74
CA GLY A 191 -16.18 7.13 8.32
C GLY A 191 -16.39 8.19 7.23
N ALA A 192 -17.16 7.86 6.19
CA ALA A 192 -17.52 8.80 5.12
C ALA A 192 -18.31 10.00 5.68
N ALA A 193 -19.30 9.77 6.54
CA ALA A 193 -20.10 10.84 7.14
C ALA A 193 -19.24 11.77 8.02
N VAL A 194 -18.32 11.22 8.80
CA VAL A 194 -17.38 12.02 9.60
C VAL A 194 -16.43 12.80 8.71
N HIS A 195 -15.90 12.21 7.63
CA HIS A 195 -15.13 12.97 6.63
C HIS A 195 -15.92 14.13 6.06
N THR A 196 -17.15 13.91 5.60
CA THR A 196 -18.03 15.00 5.11
C THR A 196 -18.20 16.13 6.12
N VAL A 197 -18.45 15.80 7.38
CA VAL A 197 -18.61 16.83 8.44
C VAL A 197 -17.30 17.56 8.67
N VAL A 198 -16.20 16.82 8.84
CA VAL A 198 -14.88 17.39 9.12
C VAL A 198 -14.35 18.20 7.92
N SER A 199 -14.69 17.83 6.68
CA SER A 199 -14.32 18.60 5.49
C SER A 199 -14.88 20.01 5.57
N HIS A 200 -16.13 20.18 6.00
CA HIS A 200 -16.78 21.49 6.15
C HIS A 200 -16.28 22.27 7.37
N LEU A 201 -15.88 21.58 8.43
CA LEU A 201 -15.35 22.23 9.64
C LEU A 201 -13.91 22.73 9.47
N LEU A 202 -13.11 22.11 8.60
CA LEU A 202 -11.69 22.42 8.41
C LEU A 202 -11.39 23.31 7.22
N THR A 203 -12.39 23.58 6.37
CA THR A 203 -12.24 24.39 5.16
C THR A 203 -12.96 25.72 5.34
N ASP A 204 -12.34 26.78 4.82
CA ASP A 204 -12.88 28.13 4.90
C ASP A 204 -13.79 28.44 3.69
N HIS A 205 -13.64 27.70 2.58
CA HIS A 205 -14.48 27.79 1.39
C HIS A 205 -15.76 26.96 1.53
N SER A 206 -16.91 27.56 1.22
CA SER A 206 -18.18 26.86 1.12
C SER A 206 -18.48 26.59 -0.36
N PRO A 207 -18.27 25.36 -0.86
CA PRO A 207 -18.43 25.05 -2.27
C PRO A 207 -19.89 25.24 -2.69
N PHE A 208 -20.07 25.82 -3.88
CA PHE A 208 -21.39 25.94 -4.49
C PHE A 208 -21.39 25.24 -5.86
N PRO A 209 -22.46 24.51 -6.24
CA PRO A 209 -22.52 23.87 -7.55
C PRO A 209 -22.42 24.91 -8.68
N SER A 210 -21.31 24.90 -9.41
CA SER A 210 -21.09 25.71 -10.61
C SER A 210 -21.13 24.83 -11.87
N PHE A 211 -21.85 25.27 -12.90
CA PHE A 211 -21.91 24.62 -14.22
C PHE A 211 -20.98 25.27 -15.24
N ASP A 212 -19.78 25.61 -14.79
CA ASP A 212 -18.74 26.12 -15.65
C ASP A 212 -18.13 24.98 -16.49
N ILE A 213 -18.73 24.75 -17.66
CA ILE A 213 -18.35 23.67 -18.58
C ILE A 213 -16.88 23.80 -19.01
N GLU A 214 -16.35 25.02 -19.16
CA GLU A 214 -14.97 25.24 -19.57
C GLU A 214 -13.99 24.79 -18.47
N GLN A 215 -14.26 25.19 -17.22
CA GLN A 215 -13.45 24.76 -16.08
C GLN A 215 -13.58 23.25 -15.84
N MET A 216 -14.79 22.70 -15.93
CA MET A 216 -15.04 21.25 -15.80
C MET A 216 -14.28 20.46 -16.87
N ARG A 217 -14.27 20.95 -18.13
CA ARG A 217 -13.53 20.33 -19.22
C ARG A 217 -12.02 20.38 -18.99
N THR A 218 -11.50 21.51 -18.52
CA THR A 218 -10.08 21.67 -18.19
C THR A 218 -9.63 20.67 -17.12
N LEU A 219 -10.43 20.49 -16.06
CA LEU A 219 -10.16 19.48 -15.02
C LEU A 219 -10.23 18.05 -15.58
N PHE A 220 -11.25 17.75 -16.39
CA PHE A 220 -11.43 16.44 -17.01
C PHE A 220 -10.32 16.08 -18.01
N ASP A 221 -9.93 17.01 -18.88
CA ASP A 221 -8.92 16.79 -19.92
C ASP A 221 -7.53 16.52 -19.32
N TYR A 222 -7.25 17.08 -18.14
CA TYR A 222 -6.07 16.75 -17.34
C TYR A 222 -6.13 15.31 -16.81
N GLY A 223 -7.26 14.94 -16.19
CA GLY A 223 -7.36 13.67 -15.48
C GLY A 223 -7.59 12.42 -16.32
N LYS A 224 -8.04 12.54 -17.58
CA LYS A 224 -8.33 11.36 -18.44
C LYS A 224 -7.14 10.41 -18.61
N TRP A 225 -5.92 10.94 -18.68
CA TRP A 225 -4.70 10.13 -18.77
C TRP A 225 -4.38 9.44 -17.45
N LEU A 226 -4.70 10.09 -16.33
CA LEU A 226 -4.56 9.54 -14.98
C LEU A 226 -5.60 8.43 -14.72
N THR A 227 -6.80 8.54 -15.29
CA THR A 227 -7.82 7.47 -15.22
C THR A 227 -7.30 6.18 -15.85
N GLY A 228 -6.72 6.26 -17.06
CA GLY A 228 -6.20 5.10 -17.78
C GLY A 228 -5.08 4.37 -17.03
N SER A 229 -4.10 5.09 -16.50
CA SER A 229 -3.01 4.50 -15.71
C SER A 229 -3.49 3.91 -14.39
N SER A 230 -4.51 4.52 -13.78
CA SER A 230 -5.06 4.05 -12.52
C SER A 230 -5.87 2.75 -12.67
N ILE A 231 -6.56 2.54 -13.80
CA ILE A 231 -7.25 1.27 -14.10
C ILE A 231 -6.24 0.12 -14.20
N VAL A 232 -5.15 0.30 -14.95
CA VAL A 232 -4.09 -0.73 -15.07
C VAL A 232 -3.50 -1.04 -13.70
N SER A 233 -3.26 -0.01 -12.91
CA SER A 233 -2.71 -0.15 -11.56
C SER A 233 -3.69 -0.87 -10.60
N TRP A 234 -5.00 -0.63 -10.75
CA TRP A 234 -6.03 -1.31 -9.98
C TRP A 234 -6.12 -2.79 -10.34
N ILE A 235 -6.11 -3.14 -11.62
CA ILE A 235 -6.10 -4.55 -12.06
C ILE A 235 -4.91 -5.28 -11.48
N TYR A 236 -3.74 -4.63 -11.44
CA TYR A 236 -2.57 -5.24 -10.83
C TYR A 236 -2.69 -5.45 -9.32
N ARG A 237 -3.27 -4.48 -8.59
CA ARG A 237 -3.34 -4.53 -7.12
C ARG A 237 -4.48 -5.39 -6.58
N GLU A 238 -5.60 -5.45 -7.29
CA GLU A 238 -6.84 -6.05 -6.80
C GLU A 238 -7.34 -7.18 -7.72
N GLY A 239 -6.66 -7.44 -8.83
CA GLY A 239 -7.09 -8.45 -9.80
C GLY A 239 -6.98 -9.88 -9.27
N ASP A 240 -5.97 -10.15 -8.45
CA ASP A 240 -5.81 -11.39 -7.70
C ASP A 240 -6.91 -11.57 -6.65
N ASP A 241 -7.25 -10.51 -5.90
CA ASP A 241 -8.37 -10.52 -4.97
C ASP A 241 -9.71 -10.80 -5.66
N ALA A 242 -9.96 -10.14 -6.80
CA ALA A 242 -11.16 -10.38 -7.60
C ALA A 242 -11.22 -11.84 -8.09
N LEU A 243 -10.09 -12.41 -8.51
CA LEU A 243 -9.98 -13.82 -8.90
C LEU A 243 -10.28 -14.76 -7.73
N VAL A 244 -9.67 -14.55 -6.55
CA VAL A 244 -9.93 -15.38 -5.36
C VAL A 244 -11.39 -15.27 -4.93
N GLY A 245 -11.95 -14.07 -4.92
CA GLY A 245 -13.36 -13.84 -4.61
C GLY A 245 -14.29 -14.61 -5.54
N ALA A 246 -14.05 -14.54 -6.85
CA ALA A 246 -14.88 -15.22 -7.85
C ALA A 246 -14.73 -16.75 -7.84
N VAL A 247 -13.52 -17.27 -7.63
CA VAL A 247 -13.23 -18.72 -7.76
C VAL A 247 -13.37 -19.46 -6.44
N VAL A 248 -12.87 -18.88 -5.34
CA VAL A 248 -12.79 -19.55 -4.03
C VAL A 248 -13.92 -19.10 -3.09
N GLY A 249 -14.52 -17.94 -3.36
CA GLY A 249 -15.60 -17.38 -2.56
C GLY A 249 -15.13 -16.55 -1.36
N SER A 250 -16.08 -16.14 -0.52
CA SER A 250 -15.88 -15.15 0.54
C SER A 250 -14.80 -15.53 1.56
N ALA A 251 -14.90 -16.71 2.17
CA ALA A 251 -13.92 -17.12 3.17
C ALA A 251 -12.50 -17.19 2.57
N GLY A 252 -12.37 -17.70 1.34
CA GLY A 252 -11.10 -17.74 0.61
C GLY A 252 -10.49 -16.36 0.41
N LEU A 253 -11.31 -15.39 -0.03
CA LEU A 253 -10.89 -14.00 -0.19
C LEU A 253 -10.41 -13.37 1.13
N ALA A 254 -11.10 -13.65 2.24
CA ALA A 254 -10.68 -13.16 3.55
C ALA A 254 -9.33 -13.76 3.98
N TYR A 255 -9.14 -15.08 3.81
CA TYR A 255 -7.86 -15.74 4.09
C TYR A 255 -6.73 -15.17 3.22
N TYR A 256 -6.99 -14.96 1.94
CA TYR A 256 -6.02 -14.40 1.00
C TYR A 256 -5.60 -12.98 1.39
N ARG A 257 -6.57 -12.08 1.59
CA ARG A 257 -6.29 -10.70 2.03
C ARG A 257 -5.58 -10.65 3.37
N SER A 258 -5.95 -11.52 4.31
CA SER A 258 -5.23 -11.61 5.59
C SER A 258 -3.77 -12.00 5.38
N ALA A 259 -3.53 -13.03 4.58
CA ALA A 259 -2.18 -13.47 4.26
C ALA A 259 -1.36 -12.38 3.58
N PHE A 260 -1.97 -11.61 2.67
CA PHE A 260 -1.33 -10.48 2.02
C PHE A 260 -1.00 -9.34 3.00
N GLN A 261 -1.98 -8.96 3.83
CA GLN A 261 -1.85 -7.88 4.82
C GLN A 261 -0.68 -8.10 5.76
N PHE A 262 -0.51 -9.33 6.30
CA PHE A 262 0.58 -9.62 7.22
C PHE A 262 1.87 -10.06 6.51
N GLY A 263 1.76 -10.76 5.37
CA GLY A 263 2.90 -11.28 4.63
C GLY A 263 3.72 -10.20 3.92
N GLN A 264 3.07 -9.17 3.36
CA GLN A 264 3.75 -8.07 2.65
C GLN A 264 3.98 -6.82 3.51
N ALA A 265 3.46 -6.77 4.74
CA ALA A 265 3.66 -5.62 5.63
C ALA A 265 5.15 -5.20 5.71
N PRO A 266 6.12 -6.10 6.00
CA PRO A 266 7.52 -5.69 6.12
C PRO A 266 8.09 -5.05 4.86
N GLN A 267 7.75 -5.58 3.69
CA GLN A 267 8.24 -5.05 2.41
C GLN A 267 7.60 -3.70 2.09
N SER A 268 6.29 -3.55 2.31
CA SER A 268 5.57 -2.33 1.96
C SER A 268 5.99 -1.13 2.80
N GLU A 269 6.24 -1.31 4.11
CA GLU A 269 6.69 -0.23 5.00
C GLU A 269 8.11 0.23 4.63
N LEU A 270 9.01 -0.74 4.39
CA LEU A 270 10.40 -0.40 4.09
C LEU A 270 10.57 0.23 2.71
N THR A 271 9.82 -0.25 1.71
CA THR A 271 9.93 0.26 0.34
C THR A 271 9.58 1.73 0.26
N GLY A 272 8.57 2.18 1.01
CA GLY A 272 8.19 3.60 1.05
C GLY A 272 9.34 4.48 1.54
N VAL A 273 9.95 4.12 2.68
CA VAL A 273 11.07 4.86 3.28
C VAL A 273 12.29 4.87 2.36
N VAL A 274 12.63 3.70 1.79
CA VAL A 274 13.81 3.56 0.94
C VAL A 274 13.65 4.34 -0.36
N SER A 275 12.48 4.29 -1.01
CA SER A 275 12.25 4.99 -2.27
C SER A 275 12.29 6.52 -2.16
N GLU A 276 11.85 7.07 -1.02
CA GLU A 276 11.83 8.52 -0.76
C GLU A 276 13.24 9.12 -0.69
N VAL A 277 14.20 8.37 -0.13
CA VAL A 277 15.61 8.81 0.00
C VAL A 277 16.44 8.41 -1.22
N ALA A 278 16.19 7.23 -1.79
CA ALA A 278 17.00 6.69 -2.88
C ALA A 278 16.88 7.50 -4.17
N PHE A 279 15.66 7.95 -4.54
CA PHE A 279 15.46 8.69 -5.79
C PHE A 279 16.23 10.02 -5.85
N PRO A 280 16.11 10.94 -4.87
CA PRO A 280 16.89 12.17 -4.87
C PRO A 280 18.40 11.94 -4.84
N THR A 281 18.84 10.91 -4.12
CA THR A 281 20.25 10.52 -4.04
C THR A 281 20.78 10.11 -5.42
N TYR A 282 20.07 9.25 -6.14
CA TYR A 282 20.46 8.85 -7.50
C TYR A 282 20.44 10.00 -8.49
N ALA A 283 19.46 10.90 -8.39
CA ALA A 283 19.35 12.05 -9.30
C ALA A 283 20.56 13.00 -9.19
N GLN A 284 21.15 13.14 -8.00
CA GLN A 284 22.34 13.97 -7.78
C GLN A 284 23.62 13.39 -8.37
N VAL A 285 23.71 12.05 -8.46
CA VAL A 285 24.91 11.35 -8.96
C VAL A 285 24.66 10.64 -10.29
N LYS A 286 23.59 11.03 -11.02
CA LYS A 286 23.13 10.31 -12.22
C LYS A 286 24.15 10.23 -13.36
N ASP A 287 25.11 11.15 -13.37
CA ASP A 287 26.17 11.23 -14.39
C ASP A 287 27.45 10.44 -13.98
N ASP A 288 27.49 9.89 -12.76
CA ASP A 288 28.59 9.06 -12.25
C ASP A 288 28.11 7.60 -12.08
N ALA A 289 28.48 6.75 -13.04
CA ALA A 289 28.10 5.34 -13.05
C ALA A 289 28.63 4.56 -11.83
N HIS A 290 29.80 4.92 -11.29
CA HIS A 290 30.35 4.26 -10.12
C HIS A 290 29.57 4.65 -8.86
N ALA A 291 29.28 5.95 -8.69
CA ALA A 291 28.47 6.44 -7.59
C ALA A 291 27.04 5.85 -7.61
N LEU A 292 26.42 5.73 -8.80
CA LEU A 292 25.13 5.06 -8.96
C LEU A 292 25.18 3.59 -8.56
N LEU A 293 26.22 2.85 -8.94
CA LEU A 293 26.40 1.46 -8.58
C LEU A 293 26.54 1.29 -7.05
N VAL A 294 27.36 2.13 -6.42
CA VAL A 294 27.53 2.14 -4.96
C VAL A 294 26.22 2.47 -4.26
N GLY A 295 25.53 3.54 -4.68
CA GLY A 295 24.23 3.92 -4.14
C GLY A 295 23.17 2.83 -4.30
N TYR A 296 23.14 2.16 -5.46
CA TYR A 296 22.19 1.07 -5.72
C TYR A 296 22.44 -0.13 -4.83
N ARG A 297 23.70 -0.57 -4.71
CA ARG A 297 24.10 -1.66 -3.81
C ARG A 297 23.75 -1.36 -2.37
N ARG A 298 23.94 -0.12 -1.93
CA ARG A 298 23.61 0.33 -0.59
C ARG A 298 22.12 0.29 -0.34
N THR A 299 21.33 0.84 -1.25
CA THR A 299 19.86 0.80 -1.19
C THR A 299 19.34 -0.64 -1.15
N LEU A 300 19.90 -1.53 -1.98
CA LEU A 300 19.57 -2.95 -1.98
C LEU A 300 19.98 -3.64 -0.66
N GLY A 301 21.17 -3.37 -0.14
CA GLY A 301 21.66 -3.91 1.12
C GLY A 301 20.78 -3.51 2.31
N VAL A 302 20.36 -2.26 2.39
CA VAL A 302 19.40 -1.79 3.42
C VAL A 302 18.06 -2.48 3.26
N ALA A 303 17.54 -2.56 2.02
CA ALA A 303 16.26 -3.19 1.74
C ALA A 303 16.23 -4.67 2.16
N VAL A 304 17.24 -5.46 1.75
CA VAL A 304 17.29 -6.90 2.06
C VAL A 304 17.59 -7.18 3.52
N THR A 305 18.40 -6.33 4.18
CA THR A 305 18.69 -6.44 5.62
C THR A 305 17.45 -6.31 6.49
N ALA A 306 16.50 -5.45 6.12
CA ALA A 306 15.26 -5.33 6.89
C ALA A 306 14.17 -6.32 6.41
N VAL A 307 13.98 -6.54 5.11
CA VAL A 307 12.86 -7.38 4.64
C VAL A 307 13.10 -8.87 4.82
N PHE A 308 14.30 -9.39 4.55
CA PHE A 308 14.54 -10.84 4.58
C PHE A 308 14.25 -11.49 5.95
N PRO A 309 14.79 -10.99 7.08
CA PRO A 309 14.47 -11.55 8.39
C PRO A 309 13.00 -11.38 8.76
N ALA A 310 12.38 -10.26 8.39
CA ALA A 310 10.97 -10.03 8.69
C ALA A 310 10.06 -10.98 7.89
N ALA A 311 10.35 -11.19 6.61
CA ALA A 311 9.67 -12.14 5.73
C ALA A 311 9.81 -13.59 6.24
N ALA A 312 11.03 -14.05 6.50
CA ALA A 312 11.29 -15.39 7.02
C ALA A 312 10.69 -15.58 8.42
N GLY A 313 10.83 -14.60 9.29
CA GLY A 313 10.24 -14.59 10.63
C GLY A 313 8.72 -14.74 10.56
N THR A 314 8.05 -13.95 9.71
CA THR A 314 6.60 -13.98 9.49
C THR A 314 6.14 -15.37 9.02
N ALA A 315 6.84 -15.95 8.05
CA ALA A 315 6.53 -17.31 7.56
C ALA A 315 6.71 -18.36 8.67
N LEU A 316 7.78 -18.28 9.45
CA LEU A 316 8.04 -19.26 10.51
C LEU A 316 7.03 -19.17 11.66
N VAL A 317 6.68 -17.95 12.08
CA VAL A 317 5.76 -17.76 13.21
C VAL A 317 4.29 -17.87 12.81
N ALA A 318 3.95 -17.90 11.51
CA ALA A 318 2.57 -17.98 11.00
C ALA A 318 1.68 -19.03 11.72
N PRO A 319 2.14 -20.27 12.00
CA PRO A 319 1.31 -21.27 12.70
C PRO A 319 0.92 -20.89 14.13
N VAL A 320 1.71 -20.04 14.79
CA VAL A 320 1.42 -19.51 16.13
C VAL A 320 0.71 -18.15 16.04
N PHE A 321 1.18 -17.30 15.12
CA PHE A 321 0.65 -15.96 14.89
C PHE A 321 -0.83 -15.97 14.52
N VAL A 322 -1.24 -16.82 13.57
CA VAL A 322 -2.63 -16.82 13.08
C VAL A 322 -3.63 -17.18 14.20
N PRO A 323 -3.47 -18.29 14.94
CA PRO A 323 -4.38 -18.60 16.05
C PRO A 323 -4.32 -17.58 17.19
N VAL A 324 -3.12 -17.04 17.50
CA VAL A 324 -2.94 -16.10 18.62
C VAL A 324 -3.44 -14.71 18.30
N VAL A 325 -3.35 -14.23 17.06
CA VAL A 325 -3.71 -12.86 16.69
C VAL A 325 -5.10 -12.80 16.10
N LEU A 326 -5.39 -13.65 15.10
CA LEU A 326 -6.68 -13.65 14.38
C LEU A 326 -7.74 -14.49 15.07
N GLY A 327 -7.33 -15.56 15.75
CA GLY A 327 -8.23 -16.45 16.49
C GLY A 327 -8.75 -17.63 15.68
N PRO A 328 -9.74 -18.37 16.22
CA PRO A 328 -10.28 -19.57 15.59
C PRO A 328 -10.93 -19.30 14.23
N GLY A 329 -10.80 -20.25 13.29
CA GLY A 329 -11.38 -20.17 11.95
C GLY A 329 -10.44 -19.54 10.91
N TRP A 330 -9.31 -18.98 11.34
CA TRP A 330 -8.31 -18.38 10.45
C TRP A 330 -7.18 -19.32 10.06
N GLU A 331 -7.15 -20.55 10.58
CA GLU A 331 -6.11 -21.55 10.31
C GLU A 331 -5.81 -21.76 8.81
N PRO A 332 -6.81 -21.73 7.88
CA PRO A 332 -6.53 -21.81 6.45
C PRO A 332 -5.63 -20.69 5.89
N THR A 333 -5.46 -19.58 6.62
CA THR A 333 -4.58 -18.46 6.29
C THR A 333 -3.10 -18.80 6.47
N ILE A 334 -2.76 -19.79 7.31
CA ILE A 334 -1.38 -20.08 7.69
C ILE A 334 -0.50 -20.35 6.46
N ARG A 335 -0.90 -21.27 5.57
CA ARG A 335 -0.10 -21.60 4.38
C ARG A 335 -0.01 -20.44 3.38
N PRO A 336 -1.12 -19.77 3.00
CA PRO A 336 -1.05 -18.56 2.17
C PRO A 336 -0.13 -17.47 2.77
N LEU A 337 -0.19 -17.24 4.09
CA LEU A 337 0.66 -16.25 4.76
C LEU A 337 2.14 -16.62 4.64
N GLN A 338 2.49 -17.90 4.85
CA GLN A 338 3.86 -18.39 4.68
C GLN A 338 4.38 -18.15 3.27
N ILE A 339 3.55 -18.45 2.27
CA ILE A 339 3.92 -18.31 0.86
C ILE A 339 4.06 -16.84 0.47
N ILE A 340 3.08 -15.99 0.81
CA ILE A 340 3.13 -14.55 0.49
C ILE A 340 4.28 -13.84 1.22
N ALA A 341 4.60 -14.26 2.46
CA ALA A 341 5.77 -13.73 3.16
C ALA A 341 7.06 -14.01 2.37
N LEU A 342 7.19 -15.14 1.66
CA LEU A 342 8.32 -15.38 0.77
C LEU A 342 8.29 -14.48 -0.48
N ALA A 343 7.11 -14.11 -1.01
CA ALA A 343 7.00 -13.15 -2.10
C ALA A 343 7.61 -11.78 -1.75
N ALA A 344 7.54 -11.37 -0.48
CA ALA A 344 8.12 -10.12 0.02
C ALA A 344 9.64 -10.04 -0.22
N VAL A 345 10.35 -11.17 -0.21
CA VAL A 345 11.79 -11.26 -0.54
C VAL A 345 12.04 -10.83 -1.99
N GLY A 346 11.30 -11.40 -2.95
CA GLY A 346 11.40 -11.03 -4.36
C GLY A 346 10.99 -9.58 -4.60
N HIS A 347 9.90 -9.13 -3.96
CA HIS A 347 9.43 -7.75 -4.04
C HIS A 347 10.46 -6.74 -3.50
N ALA A 348 11.15 -7.04 -2.40
CA ALA A 348 12.18 -6.16 -1.85
C ALA A 348 13.33 -5.92 -2.84
N VAL A 349 13.81 -6.99 -3.48
CA VAL A 349 14.85 -6.90 -4.52
C VAL A 349 14.34 -6.16 -5.75
N ALA A 350 13.08 -6.40 -6.13
CA ALA A 350 12.46 -5.76 -7.29
C ALA A 350 12.15 -4.26 -7.07
N ALA A 351 11.87 -3.85 -5.83
CA ALA A 351 11.44 -2.50 -5.50
C ALA A 351 12.56 -1.45 -5.66
N THR A 352 13.80 -1.81 -5.37
CA THR A 352 14.95 -0.87 -5.41
C THR A 352 15.28 -0.37 -6.82
N ALA A 353 14.93 -1.13 -7.86
CA ALA A 353 15.16 -0.75 -9.25
C ALA A 353 14.32 0.45 -9.69
N GLY A 354 13.13 0.65 -9.12
CA GLY A 354 12.19 1.69 -9.53
C GLY A 354 12.74 3.10 -9.37
N SER A 355 13.32 3.41 -8.21
CA SER A 355 13.91 4.72 -7.92
C SER A 355 15.11 5.03 -8.82
N LEU A 356 15.92 4.02 -9.14
CA LEU A 356 17.06 4.17 -10.05
C LEU A 356 16.59 4.48 -11.49
N TRP A 357 15.61 3.74 -11.98
CA TRP A 357 15.07 3.96 -13.32
C TRP A 357 14.43 5.34 -13.48
N GLN A 358 13.76 5.84 -12.44
CA GLN A 358 13.23 7.20 -12.46
C GLN A 358 14.35 8.24 -12.52
N ALA A 359 15.41 8.09 -11.73
CA ALA A 359 16.54 9.01 -11.72
C ALA A 359 17.32 9.04 -13.05
N LEU A 360 17.32 7.93 -13.79
CA LEU A 360 17.95 7.78 -15.10
C LEU A 360 17.03 8.13 -16.29
N ASP A 361 15.87 8.75 -16.04
CA ASP A 361 14.88 9.08 -17.09
C ASP A 361 14.37 7.84 -17.87
N ARG A 362 14.30 6.68 -17.20
CA ARG A 362 13.82 5.38 -17.74
C ARG A 362 12.57 4.81 -17.05
N PRO A 363 11.51 5.59 -16.78
CA PRO A 363 10.28 5.07 -16.19
C PRO A 363 9.59 3.99 -17.05
N ASP A 364 9.92 3.93 -18.35
CA ASP A 364 9.46 2.88 -19.28
C ASP A 364 9.78 1.47 -18.79
N LEU A 365 10.91 1.28 -18.10
CA LEU A 365 11.31 -0.02 -17.55
C LEU A 365 10.41 -0.45 -16.39
N SER A 366 9.93 0.50 -15.59
CA SER A 366 8.97 0.22 -14.53
C SER A 366 7.67 -0.30 -15.14
N THR A 367 7.12 0.42 -16.13
CA THR A 367 5.92 -0.01 -16.85
C THR A 367 6.10 -1.36 -17.54
N LYS A 368 7.22 -1.60 -18.23
CA LYS A 368 7.48 -2.89 -18.92
C LYS A 368 7.55 -4.06 -17.94
N THR A 369 8.25 -3.90 -16.82
CA THR A 369 8.37 -4.98 -15.82
C THR A 369 7.08 -5.16 -15.00
N GLN A 370 6.30 -4.11 -14.85
CA GLN A 370 4.95 -4.16 -14.30
C GLN A 370 4.01 -4.96 -15.21
N THR A 371 4.01 -4.69 -16.52
CA THR A 371 3.24 -5.47 -17.50
C THR A 371 3.69 -6.93 -17.50
N LEU A 372 5.00 -7.21 -17.42
CA LEU A 372 5.50 -8.57 -17.25
C LEU A 372 4.92 -9.24 -16.00
N SER A 373 4.89 -8.52 -14.87
CA SER A 373 4.31 -9.03 -13.62
C SER A 373 2.83 -9.38 -13.79
N MET A 374 2.06 -8.53 -14.45
CA MET A 374 0.65 -8.78 -14.75
C MET A 374 0.46 -10.02 -15.64
N VAL A 375 1.29 -10.18 -16.67
CA VAL A 375 1.20 -11.35 -17.57
C VAL A 375 1.56 -12.63 -16.83
N VAL A 376 2.66 -12.65 -16.08
CA VAL A 376 3.07 -13.83 -15.29
C VAL A 376 2.00 -14.17 -14.26
N LEU A 377 1.46 -13.17 -13.56
CA LEU A 377 0.40 -13.38 -12.59
C LEU A 377 -0.87 -13.90 -13.27
N ALA A 378 -1.32 -13.32 -14.37
CA ALA A 378 -2.52 -13.79 -15.07
C ALA A 378 -2.38 -15.24 -15.58
N VAL A 379 -1.21 -15.60 -16.11
CA VAL A 379 -0.93 -16.96 -16.63
C VAL A 379 -0.84 -17.98 -15.50
N THR A 380 -0.27 -17.62 -14.35
CA THR A 380 -0.04 -18.55 -13.24
C THR A 380 -1.20 -18.61 -12.25
N ALA A 381 -1.85 -17.48 -11.96
CA ALA A 381 -2.88 -17.38 -10.93
C ALA A 381 -4.16 -18.13 -11.27
N VAL A 382 -4.65 -18.06 -12.52
CA VAL A 382 -5.89 -18.74 -12.90
C VAL A 382 -5.80 -20.27 -12.71
N PRO A 383 -4.85 -21.00 -13.33
CA PRO A 383 -4.77 -22.45 -13.14
C PRO A 383 -4.43 -22.83 -11.69
N ALA A 384 -3.52 -22.10 -11.04
CA ALA A 384 -3.15 -22.42 -9.66
C ALA A 384 -4.31 -22.20 -8.69
N THR A 385 -5.12 -21.15 -8.87
CA THR A 385 -6.29 -20.88 -8.02
C THR A 385 -7.38 -21.93 -8.23
N LEU A 386 -7.59 -22.39 -9.46
CA LEU A 386 -8.57 -23.45 -9.74
C LEU A 386 -8.17 -24.79 -9.10
N GLU A 387 -6.88 -25.12 -9.07
CA GLU A 387 -6.39 -26.41 -8.55
C GLU A 387 -6.12 -26.39 -7.04
N TYR A 388 -5.58 -25.30 -6.51
CA TYR A 388 -5.09 -25.20 -5.12
C TYR A 388 -5.78 -24.11 -4.29
N GLY A 389 -6.80 -23.44 -4.83
CA GLY A 389 -7.53 -22.36 -4.15
C GLY A 389 -6.61 -21.20 -3.75
N VAL A 390 -6.81 -20.68 -2.54
CA VAL A 390 -6.03 -19.54 -1.98
C VAL A 390 -4.52 -19.80 -1.99
N VAL A 391 -4.12 -21.05 -1.70
CA VAL A 391 -2.70 -21.44 -1.68
C VAL A 391 -2.09 -21.32 -3.08
N GLY A 392 -2.86 -21.68 -4.10
CA GLY A 392 -2.44 -21.53 -5.50
C GLY A 392 -2.27 -20.08 -5.92
N THR A 393 -3.19 -19.19 -5.53
CA THR A 393 -3.06 -17.74 -5.80
C THR A 393 -1.83 -17.15 -5.10
N ALA A 394 -1.63 -17.49 -3.82
CA ALA A 394 -0.44 -17.08 -3.07
C ALA A 394 0.85 -17.55 -3.74
N ALA A 395 0.87 -18.80 -4.23
CA ALA A 395 2.00 -19.35 -4.97
C ALA A 395 2.24 -18.60 -6.29
N ALA A 396 1.18 -18.25 -7.03
CA ALA A 396 1.28 -17.49 -8.27
C ALA A 396 1.87 -16.08 -8.06
N VAL A 397 1.46 -15.37 -7.01
CA VAL A 397 2.07 -14.09 -6.62
C VAL A 397 3.55 -14.26 -6.27
N THR A 398 3.89 -15.32 -5.53
CA THR A 398 5.27 -15.61 -5.16
C THR A 398 6.12 -15.93 -6.38
N VAL A 399 5.63 -16.77 -7.30
CA VAL A 399 6.27 -17.05 -8.59
C VAL A 399 6.48 -15.77 -9.37
N THR A 400 5.49 -14.90 -9.43
CA THR A 400 5.60 -13.59 -10.09
C THR A 400 6.74 -12.76 -9.50
N ALA A 401 6.84 -12.67 -8.16
CA ALA A 401 7.91 -11.98 -7.47
C ALA A 401 9.31 -12.54 -7.85
N PHE A 402 9.47 -13.86 -7.85
CA PHE A 402 10.74 -14.52 -8.16
C PHE A 402 11.08 -14.58 -9.65
N VAL A 403 10.10 -14.44 -10.55
CA VAL A 403 10.35 -14.30 -12.00
C VAL A 403 10.74 -12.87 -12.37
N VAL A 404 10.09 -11.88 -11.76
CA VAL A 404 10.28 -10.47 -12.10
C VAL A 404 11.55 -9.90 -11.46
N ALA A 405 11.89 -10.29 -10.23
CA ALA A 405 13.06 -9.76 -9.54
C ALA A 405 14.38 -9.97 -10.32
N PRO A 406 14.69 -11.17 -10.86
CA PRO A 406 15.88 -11.36 -11.71
C PRO A 406 15.86 -10.48 -12.96
N VAL A 407 14.71 -10.31 -13.62
CA VAL A 407 14.59 -9.44 -14.80
C VAL A 407 14.91 -7.99 -14.44
N ARG A 408 14.42 -7.50 -13.29
CA ARG A 408 14.75 -6.14 -12.83
C ARG A 408 16.24 -5.97 -12.55
N ILE A 409 16.86 -6.92 -11.85
CA ILE A 409 18.31 -6.91 -11.58
C ILE A 409 19.12 -6.97 -12.87
N LEU A 410 18.72 -7.79 -13.85
CA LEU A 410 19.36 -7.86 -15.17
C LEU A 410 19.31 -6.53 -15.90
N LEU A 411 18.17 -5.83 -15.86
CA LEU A 411 18.03 -4.52 -16.48
C LEU A 411 18.89 -3.46 -15.79
N VAL A 412 18.97 -3.48 -14.45
CA VAL A 412 19.87 -2.60 -13.69
C VAL A 412 21.33 -2.89 -14.02
N ALA A 413 21.73 -4.16 -14.07
CA ALA A 413 23.09 -4.57 -14.42
C ALA A 413 23.51 -4.04 -15.80
N ARG A 414 22.60 -4.14 -16.79
CA ARG A 414 22.83 -3.61 -18.13
C ARG A 414 22.88 -2.08 -18.19
N LEU A 415 22.07 -1.39 -17.39
CA LEU A 415 22.06 0.08 -17.35
C LEU A 415 23.32 0.65 -16.70
N LEU A 416 23.84 -0.01 -15.66
CA LEU A 416 25.03 0.41 -14.93
C LEU A 416 26.33 -0.23 -15.46
N ASP A 417 26.26 -0.93 -16.61
CA ASP A 417 27.37 -1.66 -17.24
C ASP A 417 28.18 -2.51 -16.24
N THR A 418 27.47 -3.30 -15.42
CA THR A 418 28.05 -4.11 -14.35
C THR A 418 27.58 -5.55 -14.38
N SER A 419 28.23 -6.42 -13.60
CA SER A 419 27.83 -7.82 -13.48
C SER A 419 26.70 -7.99 -12.46
N ILE A 420 25.82 -8.98 -12.70
CA ILE A 420 24.74 -9.35 -11.76
C ILE A 420 25.31 -9.75 -10.41
N VAL A 421 26.45 -10.46 -10.41
CA VAL A 421 27.16 -10.88 -9.19
C VAL A 421 27.57 -9.66 -8.37
N SER A 422 28.04 -8.61 -9.05
CA SER A 422 28.33 -7.30 -8.44
C SER A 422 27.12 -6.78 -7.66
N LEU A 423 25.94 -6.78 -8.28
CA LEU A 423 24.72 -6.25 -7.67
C LEU A 423 24.19 -7.10 -6.52
N LEU A 424 24.37 -8.43 -6.58
CA LEU A 424 23.85 -9.35 -5.56
C LEU A 424 24.81 -9.57 -4.39
N THR A 425 26.03 -9.04 -4.44
CA THR A 425 27.01 -9.15 -3.34
C THR A 425 26.42 -8.70 -1.98
N PRO A 426 25.70 -7.56 -1.87
CA PRO A 426 25.10 -7.10 -0.61
C PRO A 426 23.97 -7.99 -0.08
N VAL A 427 23.47 -8.96 -0.87
CA VAL A 427 22.36 -9.84 -0.48
C VAL A 427 22.85 -11.05 0.33
N ALA A 428 24.09 -11.48 0.10
CA ALA A 428 24.61 -12.74 0.65
C ALA A 428 24.66 -12.74 2.19
N GLY A 429 25.16 -11.66 2.80
CA GLY A 429 25.25 -11.52 4.25
C GLY A 429 23.89 -11.54 4.94
N PRO A 430 22.95 -10.64 4.58
CA PRO A 430 21.59 -10.65 5.11
C PRO A 430 20.85 -11.97 4.88
N ALA A 431 21.04 -12.62 3.73
CA ALA A 431 20.47 -13.93 3.45
C ALA A 431 21.01 -15.00 4.42
N LEU A 432 22.34 -15.05 4.62
CA LEU A 432 22.95 -15.99 5.56
C LEU A 432 22.51 -15.73 7.00
N ALA A 433 22.50 -14.48 7.45
CA ALA A 433 22.00 -14.10 8.77
C ALA A 433 20.52 -14.49 8.95
N THR A 434 19.71 -14.32 7.91
CA THR A 434 18.29 -14.73 7.90
C THR A 434 18.15 -16.25 7.99
N LEU A 435 19.00 -17.03 7.31
CA LEU A 435 18.99 -18.49 7.41
C LEU A 435 19.40 -18.97 8.81
N LEU A 436 20.41 -18.34 9.43
CA LEU A 436 20.82 -18.64 10.81
C LEU A 436 19.70 -18.31 11.80
N MET A 437 19.06 -17.14 11.65
CA MET A 437 17.88 -16.76 12.40
C MET A 437 16.75 -17.78 12.22
N ALA A 438 16.45 -18.16 10.97
CA ALA A 438 15.40 -19.11 10.65
C ALA A 438 15.62 -20.47 11.31
N ALA A 439 16.86 -20.98 11.29
CA ALA A 439 17.24 -22.21 11.95
C ALA A 439 17.06 -22.15 13.47
N ALA A 440 17.32 -20.98 14.09
CA ALA A 440 17.11 -20.78 15.53
C ALA A 440 15.64 -20.61 15.91
N VAL A 441 14.83 -19.94 15.07
CA VAL A 441 13.40 -19.70 15.33
C VAL A 441 12.56 -20.95 15.12
N ALA A 442 12.84 -21.76 14.08
CA ALA A 442 12.06 -22.96 13.75
C ALA A 442 11.74 -23.89 14.94
N PRO A 443 12.70 -24.29 15.80
CA PRO A 443 12.39 -25.13 16.96
C PRO A 443 11.58 -24.40 18.04
N THR A 444 11.68 -23.07 18.16
CA THR A 444 10.91 -22.32 19.16
C THR A 444 9.42 -22.34 18.88
N VAL A 445 9.03 -22.37 17.60
CA VAL A 445 7.63 -22.37 17.17
C VAL A 445 6.89 -23.64 17.61
N THR A 446 7.61 -24.77 17.72
CA THR A 446 7.05 -26.04 18.21
C THR A 446 7.27 -26.26 19.70
N ALA A 447 8.36 -25.73 20.26
CA ALA A 447 8.69 -25.89 21.68
C ALA A 447 7.90 -24.94 22.61
N LEU A 448 7.58 -23.73 22.16
CA LEU A 448 6.85 -22.75 22.95
C LEU A 448 5.33 -22.93 22.81
N PRO A 449 4.54 -22.62 23.85
CA PRO A 449 3.09 -22.72 23.79
C PRO A 449 2.50 -21.71 22.81
N THR A 450 1.41 -22.07 22.14
CA THR A 450 0.64 -21.23 21.20
C THR A 450 -0.11 -20.08 21.91
N THR A 451 0.66 -19.20 22.52
CA THR A 451 0.21 -18.06 23.33
C THR A 451 0.92 -16.80 22.87
N LEU A 452 0.42 -15.64 23.29
CA LEU A 452 1.09 -14.36 23.00
C LEU A 452 2.54 -14.34 23.53
N LEU A 453 2.78 -14.91 24.72
CA LEU A 453 4.13 -14.99 25.28
C LEU A 453 5.05 -15.91 24.46
N GLY A 454 4.53 -17.05 23.98
CA GLY A 454 5.29 -17.93 23.09
C GLY A 454 5.63 -17.26 21.77
N LEU A 455 4.68 -16.56 21.16
CA LEU A 455 4.89 -15.77 19.94
C LEU A 455 5.96 -14.69 20.13
N LEU A 456 5.84 -13.88 21.20
CA LEU A 456 6.82 -12.85 21.53
C LEU A 456 8.19 -13.44 21.83
N GLY A 457 8.25 -14.61 22.46
CA GLY A 457 9.49 -15.37 22.67
C GLY A 457 10.16 -15.78 21.36
N SER A 458 9.41 -16.38 20.42
CA SER A 458 9.92 -16.74 19.09
C SER A 458 10.42 -15.52 18.31
N ILE A 459 9.68 -14.40 18.34
CA ILE A 459 10.09 -13.16 17.71
C ILE A 459 11.38 -12.62 18.36
N GLY A 460 11.44 -12.63 19.70
CA GLY A 460 12.62 -12.18 20.45
C GLY A 460 13.87 -12.98 20.12
N VAL A 461 13.77 -14.31 20.04
CA VAL A 461 14.88 -15.17 19.59
C VAL A 461 15.31 -14.79 18.17
N GLY A 462 14.36 -14.58 17.26
CA GLY A 462 14.66 -14.16 15.89
C GLY A 462 15.44 -12.83 15.85
N VAL A 463 14.95 -11.80 16.53
CA VAL A 463 15.61 -10.48 16.56
C VAL A 463 17.03 -10.58 17.14
N VAL A 464 17.21 -11.29 18.25
CA VAL A 464 18.51 -11.43 18.90
C VAL A 464 19.48 -12.22 18.01
N VAL A 465 19.08 -13.38 17.49
CA VAL A 465 19.94 -14.23 16.66
C VAL A 465 20.30 -13.51 15.36
N TYR A 466 19.34 -12.84 14.73
CA TYR A 466 19.59 -12.08 13.52
C TYR A 466 20.57 -10.92 13.77
N GLY A 467 20.34 -10.14 14.82
CA GLY A 467 21.23 -9.03 15.19
C GLY A 467 22.65 -9.50 15.47
N VAL A 468 22.81 -10.60 16.23
CA VAL A 468 24.12 -11.20 16.49
C VAL A 468 24.76 -11.73 15.21
N ALA A 469 24.00 -12.45 14.38
CA ALA A 469 24.51 -12.99 13.12
C ALA A 469 25.00 -11.88 12.17
N ILE A 470 24.24 -10.80 12.05
CA ILE A 470 24.67 -9.64 11.25
C ILE A 470 25.94 -9.00 11.80
N LEU A 471 26.04 -8.79 13.12
CA LEU A 471 27.22 -8.20 13.73
C LEU A 471 28.46 -9.08 13.53
N VAL A 472 28.32 -10.40 13.65
CA VAL A 472 29.41 -11.35 13.42
C VAL A 472 29.84 -11.36 11.97
N LEU A 473 28.89 -11.40 11.02
CA LEU A 473 29.20 -11.40 9.59
C LEU A 473 29.90 -10.11 9.16
N ASP A 474 29.49 -8.98 9.73
CA ASP A 474 30.13 -7.68 9.52
C ASP A 474 31.59 -7.67 10.03
N VAL A 475 31.83 -8.18 11.23
CA VAL A 475 33.19 -8.32 11.80
C VAL A 475 34.08 -9.24 10.95
N THR A 476 33.49 -10.23 10.26
CA THR A 476 34.22 -11.12 9.34
C THR A 476 34.49 -10.55 7.95
N ARG A 477 34.27 -9.25 7.72
CA ARG A 477 34.48 -8.53 6.43
C ARG A 477 33.56 -8.98 5.29
N LEU A 478 32.29 -9.22 5.59
CA LEU A 478 31.25 -9.35 4.55
C LEU A 478 30.54 -8.03 4.26
N ASP A 479 31.04 -6.88 4.78
CA ASP A 479 30.58 -5.50 4.55
C ASP A 479 29.04 -5.36 4.59
N THR A 480 28.43 -6.07 5.54
CA THR A 480 26.97 -6.24 5.58
C THR A 480 26.24 -5.04 6.17
N LEU A 481 26.90 -4.30 7.07
CA LEU A 481 26.33 -3.13 7.74
C LEU A 481 26.80 -1.81 7.16
N ASP A 482 27.81 -1.78 6.30
CA ASP A 482 28.31 -0.54 5.69
C ASP A 482 27.19 0.28 5.01
N PRO A 483 26.26 -0.34 4.25
CA PRO A 483 25.09 0.36 3.71
C PRO A 483 24.21 1.05 4.77
N VAL A 484 24.07 0.41 5.94
CA VAL A 484 23.21 0.87 7.03
C VAL A 484 23.91 1.95 7.85
N ARG A 485 25.20 1.75 8.20
CA ARG A 485 26.01 2.71 8.97
C ARG A 485 26.12 4.04 8.26
N GLU A 486 26.50 4.02 6.99
CA GLU A 486 26.62 5.25 6.21
C GLU A 486 25.25 5.96 6.07
N LEU A 487 24.12 5.23 6.10
CA LEU A 487 22.78 5.82 5.99
C LEU A 487 22.38 6.50 7.29
N LEU A 488 22.75 5.91 8.44
CA LEU A 488 22.61 6.58 9.72
C LEU A 488 23.47 7.84 9.78
N ASP A 489 24.72 7.78 9.31
CA ASP A 489 25.63 8.93 9.26
C ASP A 489 25.12 10.06 8.35
N ALA A 490 24.39 9.73 7.27
CA ALA A 490 23.77 10.73 6.39
C ALA A 490 22.49 11.36 6.98
N LEU A 491 21.90 10.74 8.00
CA LEU A 491 20.68 11.21 8.67
C LEU A 491 20.96 11.98 9.98
N THR A 492 22.18 11.88 10.53
CA THR A 492 22.68 12.63 11.69
C THR A 492 23.49 13.83 11.25
#